data_AF-A0A7W5CDR5-F1
#
_entry.id   AF-A0A7W5CDR5-F1
#
_cell.length_a   1.000
_cell.length_b   1.000
_cell.length_c   1.000
_cell.angle_alpha   90.00
_cell.angle_beta   90.00
_cell.angle_gamma   90.00
#
_symmetry.space_group_name_H-M   'P 1'
#
loop_
_entity.id
_entity.type
_entity.pdbx_description
1 polymer ?
#
loop_
_entity_poly.entity_id
_entity_poly.type
_entity_poly.pdbx_seq_one_letter_code
_entity_poly.pdbx_strand_id
1 'polypeptide(L)'
;MNPVIGLDISKGESHAQAFSERGMPFGKTFKFEHNLEGLASFLRYAQGVESYTGQRPAVVLEATGHYHSPVIQFLDEHQYLYIVINPLISHQAKKMNLRKVKTDVADAYQLGEMFYKEEL
;
A
#
# COMPACT_ATOMS: atom_id res chain seq x y z
N MET A 1 -4.25 11.14 12.73
CA MET A 1 -4.84 10.40 11.59
C MET A 1 -4.38 8.95 11.67
N ASN A 2 -5.10 8.00 11.05
CA ASN A 2 -4.73 6.57 11.13
C ASN A 2 -3.55 6.28 10.19
N PRO A 3 -2.59 5.42 10.57
CA PRO A 3 -1.51 5.03 9.68
C PRO A 3 -2.03 4.21 8.49
N VAL A 4 -1.36 4.34 7.34
CA VAL A 4 -1.73 3.63 6.12
C VAL A 4 -0.50 3.10 5.40
N ILE A 5 -0.65 1.94 4.74
CA ILE A 5 0.35 1.36 3.86
C ILE A 5 -0.22 1.30 2.45
N GLY A 6 0.35 2.06 1.53
CA GLY A 6 0.06 1.94 0.10
C GLY A 6 0.85 0.79 -0.51
N LEU A 7 0.17 -0.08 -1.26
CA LEU A 7 0.72 -1.22 -1.99
C LEU A 7 0.47 -1.07 -3.49
N ASP A 8 1.55 -1.11 -4.26
CA ASP A 8 1.49 -1.34 -5.71
C ASP A 8 1.77 -2.81 -5.99
N ILE A 9 0.80 -3.50 -6.58
CA ILE A 9 0.82 -4.96 -6.77
C ILE A 9 1.11 -5.32 -8.23
N SER A 10 2.24 -5.99 -8.42
CA SER A 10 2.69 -6.57 -9.70
C SER A 10 2.72 -8.10 -9.64
N LYS A 11 3.03 -8.76 -10.76
CA LYS A 11 3.13 -10.22 -10.80
C LYS A 11 4.30 -10.71 -9.94
N GLY A 12 3.98 -11.33 -8.80
CA GLY A 12 4.95 -12.02 -7.94
C GLY A 12 5.69 -11.13 -6.93
N GLU A 13 5.48 -9.83 -6.98
CA GLU A 13 6.08 -8.87 -6.05
C GLU A 13 5.22 -7.61 -5.86
N SER A 14 5.47 -6.91 -4.77
CA SER A 14 4.81 -5.66 -4.42
C SER A 14 5.78 -4.64 -3.85
N HIS A 15 5.47 -3.37 -4.10
CA HIS A 15 6.12 -2.23 -3.47
C HIS A 15 5.18 -1.61 -2.44
N ALA A 16 5.69 -1.36 -1.24
CA ALA A 16 4.97 -0.82 -0.11
C ALA A 16 5.55 0.53 0.33
N GLN A 17 4.68 1.50 0.63
CA GLN A 17 5.05 2.74 1.30
C GLN A 17 4.09 2.98 2.47
N ALA A 18 4.63 2.97 3.69
CA ALA A 18 3.88 3.33 4.88
C ALA A 18 3.87 4.84 5.11
N PHE A 19 2.83 5.29 5.80
CA PHE A 19 2.62 6.64 6.28
C PHE A 19 2.17 6.54 7.73
N SER A 20 2.88 7.23 8.62
CA SER A 20 2.47 7.31 10.03
C SER A 20 1.23 8.17 10.20
N GLU A 21 1.15 9.24 9.41
CA GLU A 21 -0.01 10.11 9.23
C GLU A 21 0.00 10.69 7.82
N ARG A 22 -1.06 11.39 7.42
CA ARG A 22 -1.19 12.01 6.10
C ARG A 22 0.03 12.86 5.74
N GLY A 23 0.59 12.63 4.55
CA GLY A 23 1.78 13.33 4.06
C GLY A 23 3.09 13.01 4.80
N MET A 24 3.08 12.14 5.82
CA MET A 24 4.26 11.80 6.62
C MET A 24 4.69 10.35 6.37
N PRO A 25 5.58 10.11 5.38
CA PRO A 25 6.04 8.77 5.06
C PRO A 25 6.85 8.17 6.21
N PHE A 26 6.57 6.90 6.52
CA PHE A 26 7.31 6.10 7.48
C PHE A 26 8.35 5.23 6.75
N GLY A 27 9.62 5.52 7.00
CA GLY A 27 10.73 4.79 6.39
C GLY A 27 10.82 4.96 4.88
N LYS A 28 11.57 4.05 4.23
CA LYS A 28 11.69 3.98 2.77
C LYS A 28 10.68 3.00 2.21
N THR A 29 10.48 3.07 0.90
CA THR A 29 9.72 2.06 0.16
C THR A 29 10.32 0.68 0.41
N PHE A 30 9.42 -0.27 0.65
CA PHE A 30 9.74 -1.64 0.99
C PHE A 30 9.24 -2.57 -0.11
N LYS A 31 10.10 -3.45 -0.61
CA LYS A 31 9.76 -4.40 -1.66
C LYS A 31 9.67 -5.81 -1.06
N PHE A 32 8.65 -6.57 -1.45
CA PHE A 32 8.51 -7.97 -1.05
C PHE A 32 7.95 -8.85 -2.16
N GLU A 33 8.34 -10.13 -2.14
CA GLU A 33 7.82 -11.14 -3.05
C GLU A 33 6.53 -11.77 -2.53
N HIS A 34 5.69 -12.28 -3.42
CA HIS A 34 4.43 -12.97 -3.08
C HIS A 34 4.64 -14.44 -2.70
N ASN A 35 5.73 -14.72 -1.96
CA ASN A 35 6.00 -16.01 -1.33
C ASN A 35 5.95 -15.87 0.20
N LEU A 36 6.06 -16.99 0.91
CA LEU A 36 5.95 -17.01 2.37
C LEU A 36 6.97 -16.09 3.05
N GLU A 37 8.22 -16.05 2.56
CA GLU A 37 9.26 -15.22 3.15
C GLU A 37 9.01 -13.72 2.92
N GLY A 38 8.61 -13.36 1.71
CA GLY A 38 8.26 -11.99 1.34
C GLY A 38 7.03 -11.50 2.12
N LEU A 39 5.98 -12.30 2.24
CA LEU A 39 4.81 -11.97 3.04
C LEU A 39 5.14 -11.85 4.53
N ALA A 40 5.97 -12.75 5.08
CA ALA A 40 6.46 -12.63 6.45
C ALA A 40 7.30 -11.36 6.66
N SER A 41 8.06 -10.94 5.64
CA SER A 41 8.83 -9.69 5.68
C SER A 41 7.93 -8.46 5.65
N PHE A 42 6.84 -8.50 4.89
CA PHE A 42 5.79 -7.49 4.89
C PHE A 42 5.06 -7.41 6.23
N LEU A 43 4.80 -8.54 6.89
CA LEU A 43 4.22 -8.54 8.24
C LEU A 43 5.07 -7.74 9.24
N ARG A 44 6.38 -8.02 9.24
CA ARG A 44 7.34 -7.34 10.12
C ARG A 44 7.38 -5.84 9.83
N TYR A 45 7.31 -5.47 8.55
CA TYR A 45 7.22 -4.07 8.14
C TYR A 45 5.96 -3.40 8.72
N ALA A 46 4.78 -4.00 8.53
CA ALA A 46 3.52 -3.46 9.02
C ALA A 46 3.47 -3.37 10.57
N GLN A 47 3.99 -4.39 11.27
CA GLN A 47 4.13 -4.38 12.73
C GLN A 47 5.07 -3.28 13.22
N GLY A 48 6.10 -2.94 12.44
CA GLY A 48 6.99 -1.81 12.73
C GLY A 48 6.25 -0.46 12.66
N VAL A 49 5.36 -0.29 11.68
CA VAL A 49 4.49 0.89 11.57
C VAL A 49 3.53 0.96 12.77
N GLU A 50 2.89 -0.16 13.10
CA GLU A 50 1.97 -0.26 14.24
C GLU A 50 2.67 0.07 15.57
N SER A 51 3.86 -0.47 15.78
CA SER A 51 4.66 -0.20 16.99
C SER A 51 5.07 1.28 17.09
N TYR A 52 5.38 1.93 15.97
CA TYR A 52 5.77 3.34 15.95
C TYR A 52 4.59 4.29 16.20
N THR A 53 3.42 3.96 15.65
CA THR A 53 2.23 4.83 15.68
C THR A 53 1.26 4.50 16.81
N GLY A 54 1.41 3.33 17.44
CA GLY A 54 0.47 2.79 18.42
C GLY A 54 -0.86 2.32 17.82
N GLN A 55 -0.98 2.26 16.48
CA GLN A 55 -2.22 1.94 15.79
C GLN A 55 -1.94 1.04 14.59
N ARG A 56 -2.80 0.04 14.37
CA ARG A 56 -2.67 -0.87 13.25
C ARG A 56 -2.93 -0.14 11.92
N PRO A 57 -2.02 -0.22 10.94
CA PRO A 57 -2.22 0.46 9.67
C PRO A 57 -3.31 -0.22 8.82
N ALA A 58 -4.11 0.59 8.14
CA ALA A 58 -4.91 0.12 7.02
C ALA A 58 -4.00 -0.10 5.79
N VAL A 59 -4.38 -1.01 4.90
CA VAL A 59 -3.61 -1.32 3.69
C VAL A 59 -4.41 -0.94 2.44
N VAL A 60 -3.82 -0.14 1.56
CA VAL A 60 -4.47 0.31 0.33
C VAL A 60 -3.72 -0.28 -0.83
N LEU A 61 -4.36 -1.14 -1.61
CA LEU A 61 -3.73 -1.82 -2.73
C LEU A 61 -4.30 -1.38 -4.08
N GLU A 62 -3.41 -1.06 -5.01
CA GLU A 62 -3.70 -0.98 -6.43
C GLU A 62 -3.25 -2.28 -7.08
N ALA A 63 -4.18 -2.99 -7.73
CA ALA A 63 -3.88 -4.29 -8.31
C ALA A 63 -4.29 -4.36 -9.77
N THR A 64 -3.36 -4.80 -10.63
CA THR A 64 -3.65 -5.14 -12.03
C THR A 64 -3.90 -6.65 -12.18
N GLY A 65 -5.11 -7.02 -12.60
CA GLY A 65 -5.48 -8.43 -12.76
C GLY A 65 -5.57 -9.18 -11.42
N HIS A 66 -5.25 -10.48 -11.41
CA HIS A 66 -5.43 -11.38 -10.26
C HIS A 66 -4.19 -11.49 -9.34
N TYR A 67 -3.17 -10.66 -9.51
CA TYR A 67 -1.92 -10.80 -8.74
C TYR A 67 -2.03 -10.40 -7.27
N HIS A 68 -3.14 -9.79 -6.85
CA HIS A 68 -3.38 -9.41 -5.46
C HIS A 68 -3.85 -10.56 -4.57
N SER A 69 -4.33 -11.67 -5.12
CA SER A 69 -4.87 -12.79 -4.35
C SER A 69 -3.98 -13.27 -3.19
N PRO A 70 -2.66 -13.53 -3.37
CA PRO A 70 -1.81 -13.97 -2.26
C PRO A 70 -1.66 -12.90 -1.17
N VAL A 71 -1.68 -11.61 -1.56
CA VAL A 71 -1.59 -10.49 -0.62
C VAL A 71 -2.89 -10.32 0.15
N ILE A 72 -4.05 -10.40 -0.51
CA ILE A 72 -5.36 -10.31 0.14
C ILE A 72 -5.55 -11.46 1.13
N GLN A 73 -5.30 -12.70 0.70
CA GLN A 73 -5.43 -13.86 1.58
C GLN A 73 -4.57 -13.68 2.84
N PHE A 74 -3.33 -13.22 2.67
CA PHE A 74 -2.43 -12.92 3.78
C PHE A 74 -2.98 -11.82 4.71
N LEU A 75 -3.54 -10.74 4.16
CA LEU A 75 -4.13 -9.66 4.94
C LEU A 75 -5.35 -10.13 5.74
N ASP A 76 -6.20 -10.97 5.16
CA ASP A 76 -7.35 -11.59 5.82
C ASP A 76 -6.90 -12.51 6.97
N GLU A 77 -5.93 -13.40 6.72
CA GLU A 77 -5.37 -14.32 7.73
C GLU A 77 -4.78 -13.57 8.93
N HIS A 78 -4.24 -12.37 8.71
CA HIS A 78 -3.69 -11.53 9.76
C HIS A 78 -4.66 -10.45 10.27
N GLN A 79 -5.90 -10.38 9.78
CA GLN A 79 -6.92 -9.42 10.20
C GLN A 79 -6.51 -7.95 9.98
N TYR A 80 -5.88 -7.64 8.85
CA TYR A 80 -5.65 -6.27 8.43
C TYR A 80 -6.87 -5.71 7.71
N LEU A 81 -7.24 -4.47 8.00
CA LEU A 81 -8.20 -3.73 7.18
C LEU A 81 -7.52 -3.36 5.86
N TYR A 82 -8.18 -3.60 4.73
CA TYR A 82 -7.65 -3.20 3.44
C TYR A 82 -8.71 -2.66 2.47
N ILE A 83 -8.24 -1.85 1.53
CA ILE A 83 -9.03 -1.26 0.44
C ILE A 83 -8.36 -1.61 -0.88
N VAL A 84 -9.14 -2.15 -1.81
CA VAL A 84 -8.68 -2.44 -3.18
C VAL A 84 -9.13 -1.32 -4.11
N ILE A 85 -8.18 -0.58 -4.66
CA ILE A 85 -8.44 0.48 -5.62
C ILE A 85 -8.45 -0.11 -7.03
N ASN A 86 -9.51 0.17 -7.79
CA ASN A 86 -9.59 -0.21 -9.19
C ASN A 86 -8.50 0.54 -10.00
N PRO A 87 -7.56 -0.18 -10.65
CA PRO A 87 -6.47 0.45 -11.40
C PRO A 87 -6.95 1.37 -12.52
N LEU A 88 -8.14 1.14 -13.10
CA LEU A 88 -8.72 2.04 -14.11
C LEU A 88 -9.07 3.42 -13.53
N ILE A 89 -9.57 3.45 -12.28
CA ILE A 89 -9.96 4.68 -11.58
C ILE A 89 -8.70 5.43 -11.13
N SER A 90 -7.75 4.72 -10.52
CA SER A 90 -6.44 5.26 -10.16
C SER A 90 -5.71 5.85 -11.37
N HIS A 91 -5.68 5.13 -12.51
CA HIS A 91 -5.03 5.61 -13.73
C HIS A 91 -5.70 6.87 -14.32
N GLN A 92 -7.03 7.02 -14.20
CA GLN A 92 -7.73 8.24 -14.58
C GLN A 92 -7.39 9.41 -13.65
N ALA A 93 -7.33 9.19 -12.33
CA ALA A 93 -6.92 10.21 -11.36
C ALA A 93 -5.46 10.63 -11.55
N LYS A 94 -4.56 9.68 -11.83
CA LYS A 94 -3.14 9.91 -12.16
C LYS A 94 -2.98 10.78 -13.42
N LYS A 95 -3.80 10.56 -14.45
CA LYS A 95 -3.82 11.39 -15.67
C LYS A 95 -4.21 12.85 -15.40
N MET A 96 -5.04 13.13 -14.39
CA MET A 96 -5.40 14.51 -14.05
C MET A 96 -4.30 15.24 -13.26
N ASN A 97 -3.40 14.52 -12.59
CA ASN A 97 -2.35 15.06 -11.69
C ASN A 97 -0.93 15.09 -12.30
N LEU A 98 -0.79 15.07 -13.63
CA LEU A 98 0.49 14.95 -14.34
C LEU A 98 1.49 16.09 -14.03
N ARG A 99 2.40 15.85 -13.08
CA ARG A 99 3.78 16.35 -13.12
C ARG A 99 4.79 15.22 -12.87
N LYS A 100 5.40 14.81 -13.99
CA LYS A 100 6.72 14.21 -14.25
C LYS A 100 7.28 13.12 -13.31
N VAL A 101 7.54 11.98 -13.97
CA VAL A 101 8.32 10.78 -13.60
C VAL A 101 7.52 9.69 -12.87
N LYS A 102 7.19 8.63 -13.63
CA LYS A 102 6.69 7.36 -13.12
C LYS A 102 7.83 6.62 -12.44
N THR A 103 7.76 6.49 -11.13
CA THR A 103 8.55 5.55 -10.34
C THR A 103 7.56 4.81 -9.45
N ASP A 104 7.71 3.49 -9.32
CA ASP A 104 6.77 2.62 -8.58
C ASP A 104 6.57 3.07 -7.11
N VAL A 105 7.56 3.82 -6.59
CA VAL A 105 7.53 4.53 -5.30
C VAL A 105 6.49 5.65 -5.25
N ALA A 106 6.39 6.45 -6.31
CA ALA A 106 5.44 7.56 -6.38
C ALA A 106 4.00 7.06 -6.50
N ASP A 107 3.80 5.89 -7.11
CA ASP A 107 2.51 5.23 -7.22
C ASP A 107 2.02 4.76 -5.84
N ALA A 108 2.84 4.04 -5.06
CA ALA A 108 2.50 3.64 -3.68
C ALA A 108 2.23 4.85 -2.76
N TYR A 109 2.98 5.95 -2.94
CA TYR A 109 2.77 7.18 -2.19
C TYR A 109 1.39 7.82 -2.50
N GLN A 110 1.04 7.91 -3.78
CA GLN A 110 -0.24 8.49 -4.21
C GLN A 110 -1.44 7.67 -3.72
N LEU A 111 -1.31 6.35 -3.64
CA LEU A 111 -2.36 5.47 -3.12
C LEU A 111 -2.62 5.74 -1.64
N GLY A 112 -1.57 5.87 -0.83
CA GLY A 112 -1.71 6.29 0.58
C GLY A 112 -2.38 7.66 0.71
N GLU A 113 -2.04 8.62 -0.14
CA GLU A 113 -2.68 9.94 -0.14
C GLU A 113 -4.14 9.94 -0.63
N MET A 114 -4.51 9.04 -1.55
CA MET A 114 -5.89 8.89 -2.03
C MET A 114 -6.84 8.43 -0.92
N PHE A 115 -6.39 7.52 -0.05
CA PHE A 115 -7.15 7.07 1.11
C PHE A 115 -7.67 8.25 1.96
N TYR A 116 -6.80 9.22 2.25
CA TYR A 116 -7.17 10.40 3.03
C TYR A 116 -8.08 11.39 2.29
N LYS A 117 -8.29 11.25 0.97
CA LYS A 117 -9.24 12.07 0.21
C LYS A 117 -10.66 11.50 0.22
N GLU A 118 -10.83 10.21 0.44
CA GLU A 118 -12.15 9.56 0.50
C GLU A 118 -12.77 9.58 1.91
N GLU A 119 -12.01 9.96 2.95
CA GLU A 119 -12.50 10.17 4.32
C GLU A 119 -13.10 11.58 4.61
N LEU A 120 -13.27 12.43 3.58
CA LEU A 120 -13.91 13.77 3.66
C LEU A 120 -15.30 13.77 3.01
#